data_AF-A0A919DQ87-F1
#
_entry.id   AF-A0A919DQ87-F1
#
_cell.length_a   1.000
_cell.length_b   1.000
_cell.length_c   1.000
_cell.angle_alpha   90.00
_cell.angle_beta   90.00
_cell.angle_gamma   90.00
#
_symmetry.space_group_name_H-M   'P 1'
#
loop_
_entity.id
_entity.type
_entity.pdbx_description
1 polymer ?
#
loop_
_entity_poly.entity_id
_entity_poly.type
_entity_poly.pdbx_seq_one_letter_code
_entity_poly.pdbx_strand_id
1 'polypeptide(L)'
;MRRTVLAPLALAAVLLGVQPATAAPASAGPGNGTHAEVGTGTGWDPAPSAPFDFGAGLRCDFPVHGEPVVDRVVQHVLDTYPDGSVKRVLYKGDLVIRVTNTGTGAFYDADASGSALVEYRTDGSQFWAAHGPVLVGVGEGKGNLPRGLYVVDGVYTMSIGADGYKAVNLVRGTTDDLCARIG
;
A
#
# COMPACT_ATOMS: atom_id res chain seq x y z
N MET A 1 -42.38 -38.99 -26.35
CA MET A 1 -41.68 -38.84 -27.65
C MET A 1 -40.54 -37.84 -27.42
N ARG A 2 -39.32 -38.28 -27.11
CA ARG A 2 -38.19 -38.46 -28.05
C ARG A 2 -37.95 -37.24 -28.96
N ARG A 3 -36.92 -36.44 -28.65
CA ARG A 3 -35.64 -36.42 -29.39
C ARG A 3 -34.64 -35.45 -28.74
N THR A 4 -33.63 -36.06 -28.13
CA THR A 4 -32.33 -35.47 -27.78
C THR A 4 -31.59 -35.06 -29.05
N VAL A 5 -31.02 -33.85 -29.07
CA VAL A 5 -30.01 -33.43 -30.06
C VAL A 5 -28.84 -32.82 -29.31
N LEU A 6 -27.71 -33.55 -29.33
CA LEU A 6 -26.38 -33.10 -28.97
C LEU A 6 -25.85 -32.19 -30.09
N ALA A 7 -25.29 -31.03 -29.74
CA ALA A 7 -24.52 -30.20 -30.65
C ALA A 7 -23.02 -30.23 -30.26
N PRO A 8 -22.08 -30.25 -31.22
CA PRO A 8 -20.68 -30.55 -30.96
C PRO A 8 -19.81 -29.31 -30.69
N LEU A 9 -18.66 -29.58 -30.07
CA LEU A 9 -17.51 -28.72 -29.82
C LEU A 9 -17.03 -27.93 -31.06
N ALA A 10 -16.67 -26.67 -30.84
CA ALA A 10 -15.74 -25.93 -31.71
C ALA A 10 -14.69 -25.22 -30.84
N LEU A 11 -13.50 -25.81 -30.76
CA LEU A 11 -12.27 -25.16 -30.29
C LEU A 11 -11.86 -24.11 -31.31
N ALA A 12 -11.81 -22.84 -30.92
CA ALA A 12 -11.18 -21.78 -31.69
C ALA A 12 -9.70 -21.66 -31.26
N ALA A 13 -8.79 -22.23 -32.04
CA ALA A 13 -7.36 -22.00 -31.94
C ALA A 13 -7.00 -20.76 -32.76
N VAL A 14 -6.63 -19.66 -32.10
CA VAL A 14 -6.06 -18.48 -32.76
C VAL A 14 -4.55 -18.62 -32.72
N LEU A 15 -3.97 -18.90 -33.89
CA LEU A 15 -2.54 -18.91 -34.17
C LEU A 15 -2.05 -17.46 -34.33
N LEU A 16 -1.28 -16.96 -33.37
CA LEU A 16 -0.45 -15.77 -33.55
C LEU A 16 1.00 -16.24 -33.67
N GLY A 17 1.59 -15.97 -34.84
CA GLY A 17 2.91 -16.42 -35.24
C GLY A 17 4.01 -15.81 -34.37
N VAL A 18 5.00 -16.65 -34.03
CA VAL A 18 6.26 -16.23 -33.43
C VAL A 18 7.35 -16.58 -34.42
N GLN A 19 7.98 -15.57 -34.99
CA GLN A 19 9.16 -15.72 -35.84
C GLN A 19 10.37 -16.08 -34.96
N PRO A 20 11.19 -17.09 -35.30
CA PRO A 20 12.43 -17.34 -34.59
C PRO A 20 13.48 -16.32 -35.04
N ALA A 21 13.81 -15.38 -34.16
CA ALA A 21 15.02 -14.58 -34.30
C ALA A 21 16.23 -15.45 -33.92
N THR A 22 16.97 -15.94 -34.92
CA THR A 22 18.31 -16.48 -34.74
C THR A 22 19.25 -15.36 -34.30
N ALA A 23 19.61 -15.33 -33.01
CA ALA A 23 20.72 -14.56 -32.49
C ALA A 23 21.90 -15.49 -32.20
N ALA A 24 23.08 -15.09 -32.69
CA ALA A 24 24.36 -15.78 -32.61
C ALA A 24 24.84 -16.03 -31.16
N PRO A 25 25.74 -17.01 -30.93
CA PRO A 25 26.27 -17.28 -29.60
C PRO A 25 27.32 -16.22 -29.24
N ALA A 26 27.02 -15.40 -28.22
CA ALA A 26 28.02 -14.58 -27.56
C ALA A 26 28.53 -15.32 -26.31
N SER A 27 29.78 -15.77 -26.43
CA SER A 27 30.78 -16.04 -25.38
C SER A 27 30.32 -16.05 -23.92
N ALA A 28 30.54 -17.20 -23.26
CA ALA A 28 30.57 -17.35 -21.81
C ALA A 28 31.58 -16.38 -21.17
N GLY A 29 31.08 -15.46 -20.35
CA GLY A 29 31.83 -14.68 -19.36
C GLY A 29 31.23 -14.93 -17.96
N PRO A 30 32.02 -14.82 -16.88
CA PRO A 30 31.61 -15.30 -15.57
C PRO A 30 30.51 -14.43 -14.94
N GLY A 31 29.39 -15.07 -14.60
CA GLY A 31 28.48 -14.75 -13.49
C GLY A 31 28.18 -13.28 -13.17
N ASN A 32 27.30 -12.65 -13.94
CA ASN A 32 26.53 -11.51 -13.46
C ASN A 32 25.33 -12.01 -12.65
N GLY A 33 25.54 -12.18 -11.34
CA GLY A 33 24.44 -12.23 -10.39
C GLY A 33 23.57 -11.00 -10.59
N THR A 34 22.26 -11.22 -10.68
CA THR A 34 21.24 -10.19 -10.71
C THR A 34 21.55 -9.14 -9.66
N HIS A 35 21.71 -7.89 -10.10
CA HIS A 35 21.95 -6.74 -9.25
C HIS A 35 20.88 -6.69 -8.16
N ALA A 36 21.25 -7.09 -6.94
CA ALA A 36 20.66 -6.52 -5.76
C ALA A 36 20.88 -5.02 -5.89
N GLU A 37 19.78 -4.26 -5.94
CA GLU A 37 19.83 -2.81 -5.87
C GLU A 37 20.69 -2.45 -4.66
N VAL A 38 21.78 -1.73 -4.91
CA VAL A 38 22.75 -1.35 -3.89
C VAL A 38 22.02 -0.39 -2.96
N GLY A 39 21.44 -0.92 -1.89
CA GLY A 39 20.95 -0.15 -0.77
C GLY A 39 22.04 0.85 -0.40
N THR A 40 21.66 2.12 -0.28
CA THR A 40 22.57 3.24 -0.03
C THR A 40 23.23 3.08 1.33
N GLY A 41 24.28 2.24 1.43
CA GLY A 41 25.19 1.87 2.52
C GLY A 41 24.90 2.24 3.99
N THR A 42 23.64 2.42 4.39
CA THR A 42 23.22 3.00 5.68
C THR A 42 22.13 2.19 6.36
N GLY A 43 21.71 1.06 5.76
CA GLY A 43 20.57 0.25 6.20
C GLY A 43 19.21 0.84 5.81
N TRP A 44 19.17 2.03 5.21
CA TRP A 44 17.91 2.63 4.75
C TRP A 44 17.74 2.41 3.25
N ASP A 45 16.60 1.83 2.89
CA ASP A 45 16.18 1.59 1.51
C ASP A 45 14.95 2.47 1.18
N PRO A 46 14.79 2.96 -0.05
CA PRO A 46 13.58 3.65 -0.47
C PRO A 46 12.32 2.81 -0.25
N ALA A 47 11.25 3.45 0.21
CA ALA A 47 9.95 2.81 0.46
C ALA A 47 8.80 3.67 -0.10
N PRO A 48 8.68 3.75 -1.44
CA PRO A 48 7.70 4.61 -2.09
C PRO A 48 6.26 4.18 -1.77
N SER A 49 5.41 5.17 -1.53
CA SER A 49 3.98 5.03 -1.33
C SER A 49 3.27 4.89 -2.67
N ALA A 50 2.35 3.94 -2.78
CA ALA A 50 1.52 3.79 -3.97
C ALA A 50 0.32 4.76 -3.93
N PRO A 51 -0.16 5.24 -5.09
CA PRO A 51 -1.45 5.90 -5.15
C PRO A 51 -2.59 4.93 -4.77
N PHE A 52 -3.73 5.47 -4.36
CA PHE A 52 -4.90 4.70 -3.96
C PHE A 52 -6.21 5.31 -4.45
N ASP A 53 -7.22 4.46 -4.59
CA ASP A 53 -8.58 4.86 -4.90
C ASP A 53 -9.58 4.23 -3.92
N PHE A 54 -10.53 5.03 -3.45
CA PHE A 54 -11.67 4.57 -2.68
C PHE A 54 -12.96 5.03 -3.34
N GLY A 55 -13.86 4.09 -3.60
CA GLY A 55 -15.23 4.42 -3.99
C GLY A 55 -16.00 5.17 -2.88
N ALA A 56 -17.06 5.85 -3.27
CA ALA A 56 -18.01 6.47 -2.35
C ALA A 56 -18.52 5.45 -1.31
N GLY A 57 -18.65 5.88 -0.06
CA GLY A 57 -19.08 5.08 1.08
C GLY A 57 -18.01 4.15 1.66
N LEU A 58 -16.84 3.98 1.02
CA LEU A 58 -15.77 3.15 1.57
C LEU A 58 -14.96 3.87 2.65
N ARG A 59 -14.68 5.17 2.44
CA ARG A 59 -13.98 6.06 3.38
C ARG A 59 -14.77 7.34 3.56
N CYS A 60 -14.91 8.14 2.51
CA CYS A 60 -15.79 9.31 2.48
C CYS A 60 -17.11 8.97 1.79
N ASP A 61 -18.11 9.86 1.87
CA ASP A 61 -19.41 9.67 1.20
C ASP A 61 -19.34 9.85 -0.33
N PHE A 62 -18.17 10.27 -0.82
CA PHE A 62 -17.82 10.53 -2.21
C PHE A 62 -16.55 9.76 -2.60
N PRO A 63 -16.26 9.56 -3.89
CA PRO A 63 -15.06 8.87 -4.34
C PRO A 63 -13.80 9.70 -4.08
N VAL A 64 -12.73 9.03 -3.69
CA VAL A 64 -11.44 9.64 -3.31
C VAL A 64 -10.29 9.00 -4.08
N HIS A 65 -9.42 9.83 -4.63
CA HIS A 65 -8.11 9.45 -5.14
C HIS A 65 -7.01 10.04 -4.24
N GLY A 66 -5.99 9.27 -3.92
CA GLY A 66 -4.80 9.73 -3.21
C GLY A 66 -3.53 9.43 -4.00
N GLU A 67 -2.66 10.43 -4.13
CA GLU A 67 -1.36 10.27 -4.80
C GLU A 67 -0.25 10.99 -4.04
N PRO A 68 0.96 10.41 -3.93
CA PRO A 68 2.11 11.12 -3.37
C PRO A 68 2.55 12.25 -4.29
N VAL A 69 2.61 13.48 -3.77
CA VAL A 69 3.19 14.65 -4.45
C VAL A 69 4.60 14.96 -3.94
N VAL A 70 4.93 14.49 -2.74
CA VAL A 70 6.29 14.39 -2.21
C VAL A 70 6.42 13.00 -1.62
N ASP A 71 7.47 12.27 -1.99
CA ASP A 71 7.79 10.99 -1.39
C ASP A 71 9.32 10.83 -1.29
N ARG A 72 9.82 10.89 -0.05
CA ARG A 72 11.20 10.57 0.31
C ARG A 72 11.20 9.56 1.46
N VAL A 73 10.19 8.70 1.51
CA VAL A 73 10.05 7.69 2.56
C VAL A 73 11.14 6.64 2.36
N VAL A 74 11.78 6.30 3.47
CA VAL A 74 12.77 5.23 3.57
C VAL A 74 12.36 4.26 4.66
N GLN A 75 12.79 3.01 4.49
CA GLN A 75 12.60 1.94 5.44
C GLN A 75 13.92 1.32 5.90
N HIS A 76 13.95 0.78 7.11
CA HIS A 76 15.05 -0.04 7.61
C HIS A 76 14.47 -1.30 8.26
N VAL A 77 14.68 -2.44 7.60
CA VAL A 77 14.24 -3.75 8.11
C VAL A 77 15.12 -4.13 9.31
N LEU A 78 14.49 -4.35 10.46
CA LEU A 78 15.17 -4.69 11.71
C LEU A 78 15.22 -6.20 11.97
N ASP A 79 14.20 -6.92 11.51
CA ASP A 79 14.03 -8.35 11.77
C ASP A 79 13.18 -8.99 10.66
N THR A 80 13.46 -10.25 10.34
CA THR A 80 12.72 -11.06 9.37
C THR A 80 12.32 -12.40 9.98
N TYR A 81 11.25 -12.98 9.46
CA TYR A 81 10.89 -14.37 9.75
C TYR A 81 11.84 -15.34 9.02
N PRO A 82 11.88 -16.63 9.42
CA PRO A 82 12.71 -17.64 8.74
C PRO A 82 12.42 -17.82 7.25
N ASP A 83 11.22 -17.45 6.79
CA ASP A 83 10.82 -17.47 5.38
C ASP A 83 11.31 -16.23 4.59
N GLY A 84 11.98 -15.29 5.27
CA GLY A 84 12.49 -14.05 4.71
C GLY A 84 11.49 -12.89 4.72
N SER A 85 10.24 -13.11 5.12
CA SER A 85 9.26 -12.02 5.22
C SER A 85 9.62 -11.03 6.33
N VAL A 86 9.32 -9.75 6.12
CA VAL A 86 9.64 -8.68 7.09
C VAL A 86 8.80 -8.89 8.35
N LYS A 87 9.47 -8.91 9.50
CA LYS A 87 8.83 -9.00 10.81
C LYS A 87 8.76 -7.65 11.49
N ARG A 88 9.85 -6.87 11.45
CA ARG A 88 9.92 -5.53 12.03
C ARG A 88 10.66 -4.58 11.11
N VAL A 89 10.13 -3.39 10.94
CA VAL A 89 10.68 -2.36 10.07
C VAL A 89 10.44 -0.98 10.65
N LEU A 90 11.40 -0.08 10.45
CA LEU A 90 11.24 1.34 10.71
C LEU A 90 10.93 2.08 9.41
N TYR A 91 10.00 3.01 9.44
CA TYR A 91 9.73 3.97 8.36
C TYR A 91 9.95 5.40 8.83
N LYS A 92 10.42 6.26 7.93
CA LYS A 92 10.50 7.72 8.11
C LYS A 92 10.68 8.41 6.76
N GLY A 93 10.47 9.72 6.73
CA GLY A 93 10.81 10.57 5.60
C GLY A 93 9.65 11.47 5.21
N ASP A 94 9.94 12.46 4.37
CA ASP A 94 8.93 13.41 3.92
C ASP A 94 7.91 12.71 3.02
N LEU A 95 6.64 12.84 3.36
CA LEU A 95 5.53 12.31 2.59
C LEU A 95 4.38 13.31 2.59
N VAL A 96 3.99 13.75 1.41
CA VAL A 96 2.78 14.57 1.21
C VAL A 96 1.91 13.85 0.20
N ILE A 97 0.69 13.51 0.62
CA ILE A 97 -0.31 12.86 -0.22
C ILE A 97 -1.36 13.89 -0.62
N ARG A 98 -1.54 14.12 -1.91
CA ARG A 98 -2.72 14.84 -2.42
C ARG A 98 -3.91 13.92 -2.36
N VAL A 99 -4.90 14.28 -1.54
CA VAL A 99 -6.18 13.58 -1.43
C VAL A 99 -7.24 14.40 -2.17
N THR A 100 -7.87 13.80 -3.17
CA THR A 100 -8.81 14.47 -4.08
C THR A 100 -10.18 13.79 -4.03
N ASN A 101 -11.23 14.58 -3.83
CA ASN A 101 -12.60 14.19 -4.13
C ASN A 101 -12.77 14.16 -5.66
N THR A 102 -12.82 12.97 -6.26
CA THR A 102 -12.85 12.86 -7.72
C THR A 102 -14.21 13.24 -8.33
N GLY A 103 -15.25 13.40 -7.50
CA GLY A 103 -16.55 13.90 -7.94
C GLY A 103 -16.58 15.43 -8.13
N THR A 104 -15.78 16.19 -7.36
CA THR A 104 -15.79 17.66 -7.38
C THR A 104 -14.47 18.28 -7.81
N GLY A 105 -13.37 17.53 -7.76
CA GLY A 105 -12.01 18.03 -7.95
C GLY A 105 -11.43 18.77 -6.74
N ALA A 106 -12.16 18.89 -5.63
CA ALA A 106 -11.63 19.46 -4.40
C ALA A 106 -10.50 18.56 -3.84
N PHE A 107 -9.40 19.15 -3.39
CA PHE A 107 -8.26 18.40 -2.89
C PHE A 107 -7.65 19.05 -1.65
N TYR A 108 -6.89 18.24 -0.91
CA TYR A 108 -6.05 18.66 0.19
C TYR A 108 -4.73 17.90 0.16
N ASP A 109 -3.61 18.62 0.30
CA ASP A 109 -2.28 18.03 0.40
C ASP A 109 -2.02 17.71 1.87
N ALA A 110 -2.19 16.44 2.23
CA ALA A 110 -2.06 15.93 3.57
C ALA A 110 -0.59 15.57 3.87
N ASP A 111 -0.04 16.14 4.94
CA ASP A 111 1.23 15.71 5.49
C ASP A 111 1.08 14.33 6.15
N ALA A 112 1.92 13.40 5.74
CA ALA A 112 2.03 12.05 6.28
C ALA A 112 3.50 11.69 6.56
N SER A 113 4.34 12.69 6.83
CA SER A 113 5.81 12.59 7.03
C SER A 113 6.24 11.99 8.37
N GLY A 114 5.34 11.29 9.05
CA GLY A 114 5.60 10.66 10.33
C GLY A 114 6.64 9.54 10.25
N SER A 115 6.96 8.98 11.41
CA SER A 115 7.80 7.80 11.53
C SER A 115 7.08 6.71 12.31
N ALA A 116 7.36 5.46 11.99
CA ALA A 116 6.76 4.33 12.66
C ALA A 116 7.73 3.15 12.77
N LEU A 117 7.68 2.48 13.92
CA LEU A 117 8.06 1.07 13.99
C LEU A 117 6.82 0.25 13.69
N VAL A 118 6.91 -0.60 12.67
CA VAL A 118 5.85 -1.53 12.28
C VAL A 118 6.31 -2.96 12.55
N GLU A 119 5.48 -3.71 13.26
CA GLU A 119 5.59 -5.15 13.42
C GLU A 119 4.51 -5.82 12.57
N TYR A 120 4.93 -6.67 11.63
CA TYR A 120 4.04 -7.53 10.85
C TYR A 120 4.00 -8.91 11.51
N ARG A 121 2.79 -9.40 11.79
CA ARG A 121 2.57 -10.71 12.40
C ARG A 121 2.21 -11.74 11.34
N THR A 122 2.49 -13.01 11.63
CA THR A 122 2.25 -14.12 10.71
C THR A 122 0.77 -14.37 10.41
N ASP A 123 -0.14 -13.86 11.25
CA ASP A 123 -1.59 -13.89 11.02
C ASP A 123 -2.10 -12.74 10.14
N GLY A 124 -1.20 -11.88 9.64
CA GLY A 124 -1.52 -10.69 8.86
C GLY A 124 -1.87 -9.46 9.68
N SER A 125 -1.97 -9.58 11.01
CA SER A 125 -2.14 -8.42 11.89
C SER A 125 -0.87 -7.59 11.97
N GLN A 126 -1.02 -6.34 12.37
CA GLN A 126 0.09 -5.40 12.49
C GLN A 126 0.03 -4.63 13.81
N PHE A 127 1.19 -4.21 14.28
CA PHE A 127 1.29 -3.22 15.35
C PHE A 127 2.24 -2.11 14.95
N TRP A 128 1.80 -0.89 15.22
CA TRP A 128 2.48 0.34 14.84
C TRP A 128 2.73 1.13 16.11
N ALA A 129 3.99 1.49 16.37
CA ALA A 129 4.35 2.54 17.30
C ALA A 129 4.80 3.75 16.48
N ALA A 130 4.00 4.83 16.52
CA ALA A 130 4.10 5.91 15.55
C ALA A 130 4.30 7.27 16.21
N HIS A 131 5.11 8.09 15.55
CA HIS A 131 5.19 9.53 15.71
C HIS A 131 4.62 10.13 14.43
N GLY A 132 3.38 10.61 14.49
CA GLY A 132 2.68 11.22 13.38
C GLY A 132 3.34 12.51 12.88
N PRO A 133 2.88 13.02 11.72
CA PRO A 133 1.60 12.70 11.08
C PRO A 133 1.62 11.42 10.22
N VAL A 134 0.56 10.60 10.27
CA VAL A 134 0.38 9.41 9.39
C VAL A 134 -1.04 9.39 8.82
N LEU A 135 -1.16 9.08 7.53
CA LEU A 135 -2.44 8.88 6.86
C LEU A 135 -3.06 7.52 7.24
N VAL A 136 -4.24 7.55 7.86
CA VAL A 136 -4.98 6.38 8.32
C VAL A 136 -6.39 6.43 7.76
N GLY A 137 -6.71 5.49 6.86
CA GLY A 137 -8.09 5.31 6.42
C GLY A 137 -8.80 4.16 7.14
N VAL A 138 -10.04 4.39 7.54
CA VAL A 138 -10.87 3.49 8.36
C VAL A 138 -12.18 3.23 7.63
N GLY A 139 -12.55 1.96 7.48
CA GLY A 139 -13.83 1.56 6.89
C GLY A 139 -14.95 1.51 7.93
N GLU A 140 -16.20 1.41 7.48
CA GLU A 140 -17.38 1.29 8.36
C GLU A 140 -17.24 0.10 9.33
N GLY A 141 -17.34 0.37 10.64
CA GLY A 141 -17.16 -0.65 11.69
C GLY A 141 -15.76 -1.29 11.74
N LYS A 142 -14.77 -0.76 11.01
CA LYS A 142 -13.41 -1.30 10.91
C LYS A 142 -12.39 -0.52 11.73
N GLY A 143 -12.82 0.16 12.78
CA GLY A 143 -11.91 0.78 13.73
C GLY A 143 -12.60 1.37 14.93
N ASN A 144 -11.80 1.92 15.84
CA ASN A 144 -12.28 2.71 16.97
C ASN A 144 -12.47 4.20 16.61
N LEU A 145 -11.88 4.63 15.49
CA LEU A 145 -12.28 5.84 14.81
C LEU A 145 -13.50 5.54 13.91
N PRO A 146 -14.37 6.52 13.66
CA PRO A 146 -15.42 6.40 12.66
C PRO A 146 -14.84 6.08 11.28
N ARG A 147 -15.71 5.66 10.35
CA ARG A 147 -15.34 5.55 8.93
C ARG A 147 -14.83 6.91 8.45
N GLY A 148 -13.69 6.92 7.79
CA GLY A 148 -13.09 8.15 7.28
C GLY A 148 -11.68 7.98 6.77
N LEU A 149 -11.06 9.11 6.44
CA LEU A 149 -9.65 9.22 6.08
C LEU A 149 -9.03 10.30 6.96
N TYR A 150 -8.04 9.94 7.76
CA TYR A 150 -7.50 10.80 8.80
C TYR A 150 -6.01 11.01 8.66
N VAL A 151 -5.51 12.21 9.00
CA VAL A 151 -4.13 12.35 9.47
C VAL A 151 -4.14 12.20 10.98
N VAL A 152 -3.44 11.19 11.48
CA VAL A 152 -3.21 11.00 12.92
C VAL A 152 -1.84 11.57 13.26
N ASP A 153 -1.83 12.70 13.97
CA ASP A 153 -0.61 13.42 14.33
C ASP A 153 -0.37 13.39 15.85
N GLY A 154 0.88 13.13 16.25
CA GLY A 154 1.30 12.96 17.64
C GLY A 154 1.93 11.61 17.95
N VAL A 155 1.95 11.22 19.23
CA VAL A 155 2.53 9.96 19.69
C VAL A 155 1.41 8.97 19.99
N TYR A 156 1.40 7.85 19.28
CA TYR A 156 0.32 6.88 19.40
C TYR A 156 0.77 5.47 19.05
N THR A 157 -0.07 4.50 19.40
CA THR A 157 0.03 3.14 18.87
C THR A 157 -1.18 2.82 18.02
N MET A 158 -1.00 2.00 17.00
CA MET A 158 -2.11 1.48 16.21
C MET A 158 -1.98 -0.04 16.04
N SER A 159 -3.04 -0.76 16.36
CA SER A 159 -3.15 -2.18 16.01
C SER A 159 -4.06 -2.33 14.81
N ILE A 160 -3.64 -3.13 13.84
CA ILE A 160 -4.45 -3.53 12.69
C ILE A 160 -4.71 -5.03 12.84
N GLY A 161 -5.94 -5.42 13.12
CA GLY A 161 -6.33 -6.83 13.21
C GLY A 161 -6.19 -7.54 11.86
N ALA A 162 -6.11 -8.87 11.87
CA ALA A 162 -6.11 -9.69 10.66
C ALA A 162 -7.40 -9.50 9.82
N ASP A 163 -8.48 -9.04 10.45
CA ASP A 163 -9.76 -8.69 9.83
C ASP A 163 -9.82 -7.24 9.31
N GLY A 164 -8.72 -6.49 9.45
CA GLY A 164 -8.57 -5.10 9.08
C GLY A 164 -9.07 -4.09 10.11
N TYR A 165 -9.52 -4.50 11.31
CA TYR A 165 -9.94 -3.56 12.34
C TYR A 165 -8.77 -2.72 12.85
N LYS A 166 -8.90 -1.39 12.84
CA LYS A 166 -7.87 -0.44 13.27
C LYS A 166 -8.19 0.16 14.63
N ALA A 167 -7.38 -0.17 15.64
CA ALA A 167 -7.45 0.44 16.95
C ALA A 167 -6.32 1.46 17.12
N VAL A 168 -6.65 2.76 17.07
CA VAL A 168 -5.71 3.87 17.24
C VAL A 168 -5.76 4.36 18.69
N ASN A 169 -4.65 4.29 19.43
CA ASN A 169 -4.55 4.69 20.82
C ASN A 169 -3.58 5.89 20.94
N LEU A 170 -4.13 7.10 20.96
CA LEU A 170 -3.36 8.34 21.10
C LEU A 170 -2.90 8.52 22.55
N VAL A 171 -1.60 8.71 22.75
CA VAL A 171 -1.04 9.16 24.04
C VAL A 171 -1.12 10.68 24.12
N ARG A 172 -0.73 11.35 23.03
CA ARG A 172 -0.85 12.79 22.82
C ARG A 172 -0.95 13.03 21.33
N GLY A 173 -1.89 13.86 20.89
CA GLY A 173 -2.01 14.17 19.47
C GLY A 173 -3.39 14.66 19.07
N THR A 174 -3.60 14.74 17.77
CA THR A 174 -4.87 15.11 17.13
C THR A 174 -5.15 14.20 15.94
N THR A 175 -6.42 14.11 15.58
CA THR A 175 -6.86 13.49 14.33
C THR A 175 -7.49 14.56 13.45
N ASP A 176 -7.10 14.62 12.19
CA ASP A 176 -7.63 15.55 11.20
C ASP A 176 -8.42 14.78 10.14
N ASP A 177 -9.71 15.09 9.98
CA ASP A 177 -10.62 14.40 9.06
C ASP A 177 -10.50 14.98 7.66
N LEU A 178 -9.88 14.22 6.76
CA LEU A 178 -9.67 14.64 5.37
C LEU A 178 -10.95 14.60 4.56
N CYS A 179 -11.94 13.76 4.91
CA CYS A 179 -13.23 13.77 4.23
C CYS A 179 -13.91 15.13 4.44
N ALA A 180 -13.90 15.66 5.67
CA ALA A 180 -14.45 16.98 5.99
C ALA A 180 -13.72 18.14 5.29
N ARG A 181 -12.46 17.96 4.89
CA ARG A 181 -11.68 18.98 4.17
C ARG A 181 -12.03 19.08 2.68
N ILE A 182 -12.51 18.00 2.08
CA ILE A 182 -12.65 17.89 0.62
C ILE A 182 -14.08 17.56 0.15
N GLY A 183 -15.07 17.50 1.04
CA GLY A 183 -16.48 17.33 0.63
C GLY A 183 -17.49 17.25 1.75
#